data_AF-A0A2N7TGG6-F1
#
_entry.id   AF-A0A2N7TGG6-F1
#
_cell.length_a   1.000
_cell.length_b   1.000
_cell.length_c   1.000
_cell.angle_alpha   90.00
_cell.angle_beta   90.00
_cell.angle_gamma   90.00
#
_symmetry.space_group_name_H-M   'P 1'
#
loop_
_entity.id
_entity.type
_entity.pdbx_description
1 polymer ?
#
loop_
_entity_poly.entity_id
_entity_poly.type
_entity_poly.pdbx_seq_one_letter_code
_entity_poly.pdbx_strand_id
1 'polypeptide(L)'
;MGQCQRARASSWWGVRPGAVALLLWVGGGLAGPLAAEQRVATVTLSSGGLAEIHRTAPLEGSGILHLDVPLEQVDDILKSLVVRDPEGRLVSLTLDGHAAVEETFRRLPFGPEDMGSVVRLAGALQGVPVRATSGGRSVEGLLLGVDVRPPRGEGQEETRTLAVLDDEGIVATLRLASGARLEILDASLRERLRQAARISGRGRTDEMRRIAIALEGQGEREVGLSYVVAAPVWKTAYRLLLDGEREARLQAWAVIENASGADWDAVTLTLSSGAPVTLSQRLLQRYWHTRPEVPVSAD
;
A
#
# COMPACT_ATOMS: atom_id res chain seq x y z
N MET A 1 -1.16 -12.17 6.27
CA MET A 1 -0.93 -13.46 6.97
C MET A 1 0.37 -14.03 6.45
N GLY A 2 1.50 -13.80 7.15
CA GLY A 2 2.82 -14.23 6.70
C GLY A 2 2.98 -15.74 6.77
N GLN A 3 3.30 -16.37 5.63
CA GLN A 3 3.67 -17.78 5.59
C GLN A 3 5.11 -17.93 6.11
N CYS A 4 5.25 -18.61 7.26
CA CYS A 4 6.54 -19.05 7.77
C CYS A 4 6.98 -20.29 6.97
N GLN A 5 7.73 -20.10 5.89
CA GLN A 5 8.28 -21.21 5.12
C GLN A 5 9.50 -21.79 5.86
N ARG A 6 9.35 -23.03 6.35
CA ARG A 6 10.42 -23.80 6.99
C ARG A 6 11.24 -24.53 5.92
N ALA A 7 12.41 -24.02 5.57
CA ALA A 7 13.36 -24.78 4.76
C ALA A 7 14.05 -25.85 5.64
N ARG A 8 13.83 -27.13 5.33
CA ARG A 8 14.64 -28.26 5.82
C ARG A 8 15.67 -28.60 4.75
N ALA A 9 16.96 -28.45 5.06
CA ALA A 9 18.02 -29.04 4.25
C ALA A 9 18.42 -30.39 4.87
N SER A 10 18.13 -31.48 4.17
CA SER A 10 18.71 -32.80 4.44
C SER A 10 19.36 -33.31 3.15
N SER A 11 20.69 -33.39 3.12
CA SER A 11 21.43 -33.95 2.00
C SER A 11 21.53 -35.47 2.15
N TRP A 12 21.00 -36.20 1.17
CA TRP A 12 21.26 -37.63 0.97
C TRP A 12 21.67 -37.82 -0.49
N TRP A 13 22.86 -38.37 -0.71
CA TRP A 13 23.42 -38.67 -2.03
C TRP A 13 23.00 -40.08 -2.46
N GLY A 14 22.43 -40.22 -3.66
CA GLY A 14 22.12 -41.51 -4.29
C GLY A 14 21.99 -41.33 -5.80
N VAL A 15 22.80 -42.06 -6.56
CA VAL A 15 22.98 -41.93 -8.01
C VAL A 15 22.00 -42.84 -8.79
N ARG A 16 21.43 -42.24 -9.85
CA ARG A 16 20.68 -42.65 -11.08
C ARG A 16 20.84 -44.09 -11.63
N PRO A 17 19.91 -44.64 -12.46
CA PRO A 17 19.44 -44.13 -13.79
C PRO A 17 17.91 -44.26 -13.98
N GLY A 18 17.21 -43.83 -15.03
CA GLY A 18 17.45 -43.22 -16.32
C GLY A 18 16.09 -43.31 -17.05
N ALA A 19 15.52 -42.19 -17.49
CA ALA A 19 14.27 -42.21 -18.25
C ALA A 19 14.28 -41.08 -19.28
N VAL A 20 14.28 -41.50 -20.55
CA VAL A 20 14.15 -40.67 -21.74
C VAL A 20 12.68 -40.26 -21.85
N ALA A 21 12.40 -38.96 -21.89
CA ALA A 21 11.06 -38.44 -22.18
C ALA A 21 11.10 -37.62 -23.47
N LEU A 22 10.30 -38.06 -24.45
CA LEU A 22 10.07 -37.44 -25.75
C LEU A 22 9.58 -35.99 -25.59
N LEU A 23 10.21 -35.07 -26.33
CA LEU A 23 9.72 -33.72 -26.57
C LEU A 23 8.73 -33.74 -27.75
N LEU A 24 7.46 -33.45 -27.47
CA LEU A 24 6.47 -33.06 -28.48
C LEU A 24 6.43 -31.54 -28.55
N TRP A 25 7.00 -30.98 -29.61
CA TRP A 25 6.85 -29.57 -29.98
C TRP A 25 5.47 -29.37 -30.59
N VAL A 26 4.61 -28.59 -29.92
CA VAL A 26 3.37 -28.07 -30.50
C VAL A 26 3.51 -26.57 -30.70
N GLY A 27 3.16 -26.17 -31.94
CA GLY A 27 3.21 -24.86 -32.56
C GLY A 27 2.99 -23.61 -31.69
N GLY A 28 3.76 -22.59 -32.09
CA GLY A 28 3.80 -21.26 -31.50
C GLY A 28 2.45 -20.54 -31.48
N GLY A 29 2.10 -20.08 -30.28
CA GLY A 29 1.27 -18.89 -30.10
C GLY A 29 2.17 -17.66 -30.13
N LEU A 30 1.70 -16.60 -30.78
CA LEU A 30 2.26 -15.26 -30.67
C LEU A 30 2.13 -14.82 -29.21
N ALA A 31 3.16 -15.10 -28.41
CA ALA A 31 3.37 -14.45 -27.14
C ALA A 31 3.69 -12.98 -27.46
N GLY A 32 2.78 -12.07 -27.10
CA GLY A 32 3.20 -10.70 -26.85
C GLY A 32 4.35 -10.73 -25.84
N PRO A 33 5.27 -9.75 -25.84
CA PRO A 33 6.43 -9.77 -24.97
C PRO A 33 5.94 -10.02 -23.54
N LEU A 34 6.29 -11.20 -23.00
CA LEU A 34 6.16 -11.46 -21.59
C LEU A 34 6.96 -10.34 -20.94
N ALA A 35 6.27 -9.48 -20.20
CA ALA A 35 6.93 -8.47 -19.40
C ALA A 35 8.02 -9.20 -18.63
N ALA A 36 9.26 -8.78 -18.82
CA ALA A 36 10.41 -9.36 -18.17
C ALA A 36 10.16 -9.45 -16.66
N GLU A 37 9.87 -10.65 -16.17
CA GLU A 37 9.61 -10.85 -14.75
C GLU A 37 10.94 -10.76 -14.01
N GLN A 38 11.07 -9.69 -13.23
CA GLN A 38 12.17 -9.53 -12.31
C GLN A 38 12.06 -10.54 -11.16
N ARG A 39 13.19 -11.14 -10.77
CA ARG A 39 13.28 -12.05 -9.62
C ARG A 39 14.26 -11.52 -8.58
N VAL A 40 14.01 -11.85 -7.31
CA VAL A 40 15.00 -11.60 -6.24
C VAL A 40 16.14 -12.61 -6.41
N ALA A 41 17.37 -12.13 -6.53
CA ALA A 41 18.56 -12.97 -6.68
C ALA A 41 19.35 -13.07 -5.37
N THR A 42 19.52 -11.93 -4.68
CA THR A 42 20.29 -11.85 -3.44
C THR A 42 19.55 -11.03 -2.40
N VAL A 43 19.62 -11.47 -1.14
CA VAL A 43 19.12 -10.74 0.02
C VAL A 43 20.20 -10.70 1.09
N THR A 44 20.50 -9.51 1.61
CA THR A 44 21.35 -9.35 2.79
C THR A 44 20.50 -8.80 3.94
N LEU A 45 20.32 -9.56 5.00
CA LEU A 45 19.58 -9.14 6.20
C LEU A 45 20.54 -8.66 7.28
N SER A 46 20.27 -7.49 7.82
CA SER A 46 20.99 -6.92 8.96
C SER A 46 20.22 -7.16 10.26
N SER A 47 20.95 -7.40 11.36
CA SER A 47 20.38 -7.41 12.72
C SER A 47 19.85 -6.04 13.16
N GLY A 48 20.22 -4.96 12.45
CA GLY A 48 19.70 -3.60 12.63
C GLY A 48 18.37 -3.33 11.91
N GLY A 49 17.75 -4.34 11.29
CA GLY A 49 16.40 -4.21 10.71
C GLY A 49 16.36 -3.63 9.30
N LEU A 50 17.41 -3.84 8.51
CA LEU A 50 17.43 -3.53 7.08
C LEU A 50 17.63 -4.78 6.25
N ALA A 51 17.05 -4.79 5.05
CA ALA A 51 17.39 -5.71 3.98
C ALA A 51 17.95 -4.94 2.79
N GLU A 52 19.11 -5.36 2.28
CA GLU A 52 19.52 -5.05 0.92
C GLU A 52 18.99 -6.14 -0.01
N ILE A 53 18.30 -5.75 -1.07
CA ILE A 53 17.68 -6.65 -2.03
C ILE A 53 18.30 -6.37 -3.39
N HIS A 54 18.80 -7.43 -4.03
CA HIS A 54 19.23 -7.40 -5.42
C HIS A 54 18.29 -8.27 -6.26
N ARG A 55 17.72 -7.67 -7.29
CA ARG A 55 16.86 -8.32 -8.28
C ARG A 55 17.55 -8.36 -9.64
N THR A 56 17.24 -9.38 -10.42
CA THR A 56 17.64 -9.44 -11.83
C THR A 56 16.43 -9.58 -12.73
N ALA A 57 16.49 -8.98 -13.91
CA ALA A 57 15.46 -9.05 -14.93
C ALA A 57 16.12 -9.21 -16.30
N PRO A 58 15.74 -10.22 -17.10
CA PRO A 58 16.18 -10.29 -18.49
C PRO A 58 15.51 -9.18 -19.29
N LEU A 59 16.20 -8.54 -20.22
CA LEU A 59 15.63 -7.51 -21.08
C LEU A 59 16.19 -7.64 -22.49
N GLU A 60 15.33 -7.68 -23.48
CA GLU A 60 15.71 -7.66 -24.90
C GLU A 60 15.47 -6.27 -25.48
N GLY A 61 16.52 -5.65 -26.02
CA GLY A 61 16.43 -4.32 -26.62
C GLY A 61 15.99 -3.23 -25.63
N SER A 62 15.26 -2.24 -26.13
CA SER A 62 14.66 -1.19 -25.28
C SER A 62 13.33 -1.65 -24.69
N GLY A 63 13.05 -1.31 -23.43
CA GLY A 63 11.82 -1.71 -22.77
C GLY A 63 11.60 -1.05 -21.42
N ILE A 64 10.51 -1.44 -20.77
CA ILE A 64 10.11 -0.93 -19.45
C ILE A 64 10.07 -2.11 -18.48
N LEU A 65 10.86 -2.03 -17.40
CA LEU A 65 10.77 -2.96 -16.28
C LEU A 65 9.82 -2.39 -15.24
N HIS A 66 8.98 -3.25 -14.66
CA HIS A 66 8.05 -2.87 -13.60
C HIS A 66 8.48 -3.47 -12.27
N LEU A 67 8.63 -2.61 -11.27
CA LEU A 67 8.94 -2.97 -9.90
C LEU A 67 7.75 -2.64 -9.00
N ASP A 68 7.02 -3.68 -8.60
CA ASP A 68 5.93 -3.58 -7.63
C ASP A 68 6.49 -3.66 -6.20
N VAL A 69 6.15 -2.68 -5.37
CA VAL A 69 6.74 -2.47 -4.03
C VAL A 69 5.67 -2.17 -2.99
N PRO A 70 5.79 -2.66 -1.75
CA PRO A 70 4.89 -2.25 -0.67
C PRO A 70 4.92 -0.73 -0.45
N LEU A 71 3.76 -0.11 -0.25
CA LEU A 71 3.62 1.33 -0.05
C LEU A 71 4.52 1.85 1.09
N GLU A 72 4.62 1.08 2.17
CA GLU A 72 5.46 1.40 3.33
C GLU A 72 6.97 1.40 3.04
N GLN A 73 7.41 0.76 1.94
CA GLN A 73 8.80 0.66 1.53
C GLN A 73 9.18 1.65 0.42
N VAL A 74 8.21 2.35 -0.17
CA VAL A 74 8.45 3.25 -1.30
C VAL A 74 9.49 4.31 -0.98
N ASP A 75 9.43 4.90 0.21
CA ASP A 75 10.36 5.93 0.65
C ASP A 75 11.83 5.45 0.67
N ASP A 76 12.06 4.25 1.19
CA ASP A 76 13.41 3.66 1.26
C ASP A 76 13.93 3.32 -0.14
N ILE A 77 13.05 2.83 -1.03
CA ILE A 77 13.40 2.48 -2.40
C ILE A 77 13.71 3.73 -3.22
N LEU A 78 12.90 4.79 -3.12
CA LEU A 78 13.16 6.06 -3.80
C LEU A 78 14.52 6.66 -3.40
N LYS A 79 14.97 6.39 -2.18
CA LYS A 79 16.25 6.87 -1.66
C LYS A 79 17.45 6.01 -2.05
N SER A 80 17.24 4.73 -2.35
CA SER A 80 18.33 3.74 -2.44
C SER A 80 18.40 2.95 -3.74
N LEU A 81 17.40 3.08 -4.63
CA LEU A 81 17.34 2.31 -5.87
C LEU A 81 18.54 2.61 -6.78
N VAL A 82 19.28 1.56 -7.09
CA VAL A 82 20.36 1.52 -8.07
C VAL A 82 19.92 0.62 -9.21
N VAL A 83 19.93 1.16 -10.42
CA VAL A 83 19.69 0.40 -11.66
C VAL A 83 21.01 0.14 -12.34
N ARG A 84 21.33 -1.13 -12.57
CA ARG A 84 22.56 -1.56 -13.24
C ARG A 84 22.20 -2.26 -14.55
N ASP A 85 22.39 -1.54 -15.65
CA ASP A 85 22.27 -2.08 -17.00
C ASP A 85 23.63 -1.93 -17.70
N PRO A 86 24.42 -3.01 -17.87
CA PRO A 86 25.79 -2.92 -18.39
C PRO A 86 25.86 -2.53 -19.87
N GLU A 87 24.83 -2.85 -20.66
CA GLU A 87 24.80 -2.65 -22.12
C GLU A 87 23.66 -1.72 -22.56
N GLY A 88 23.02 -1.05 -21.60
CA GLY A 88 21.94 -0.12 -21.84
C GLY A 88 22.05 1.18 -21.05
N ARG A 89 20.98 1.96 -21.08
CA ARG A 89 20.90 3.28 -20.46
C ARG A 89 19.54 3.46 -19.82
N LEU A 90 19.55 3.95 -18.57
CA LEU A 90 18.36 4.43 -17.89
C LEU A 90 17.82 5.69 -18.59
N VAL A 91 16.58 5.62 -19.06
CA VAL A 91 15.86 6.75 -19.65
C VAL A 91 15.06 7.48 -18.59
N SER A 92 14.24 6.75 -17.83
CA SER A 92 13.40 7.35 -16.79
C SER A 92 12.98 6.36 -15.71
N LEU A 93 12.71 6.90 -14.52
CA LEU A 93 12.01 6.23 -13.43
C LEU A 93 10.69 6.95 -13.20
N THR A 94 9.58 6.21 -13.18
CA THR A 94 8.25 6.78 -12.92
C THR A 94 7.56 5.95 -11.84
N LEU A 95 7.18 6.62 -10.76
CA LEU A 95 6.38 6.02 -9.70
C LEU A 95 4.92 6.39 -9.92
N ASP A 96 4.02 5.41 -9.79
CA ASP A 96 2.58 5.69 -9.80
C ASP A 96 2.21 6.70 -8.72
N GLY A 97 1.37 7.68 -9.09
CA GLY A 97 1.04 8.82 -8.24
C GLY A 97 0.43 8.43 -6.89
N HIS A 98 0.51 9.37 -5.93
CA HIS A 98 -0.15 9.27 -4.62
C HIS A 98 -1.62 8.83 -4.77
N ALA A 99 -2.07 7.99 -3.83
CA ALA A 99 -3.35 7.27 -3.90
C ALA A 99 -4.49 8.17 -4.43
N ALA A 100 -5.18 7.71 -5.47
CA ALA A 100 -6.31 8.40 -6.11
C ALA A 100 -7.38 8.86 -5.09
N VAL A 101 -7.41 8.24 -3.92
CA VAL A 101 -8.25 8.58 -2.76
C VAL A 101 -8.04 10.03 -2.34
N GLU A 102 -6.85 10.42 -1.89
CA GLU A 102 -6.63 11.74 -1.28
C GLU A 102 -6.91 12.89 -2.26
N GLU A 103 -6.51 12.73 -3.52
CA GLU A 103 -6.80 13.69 -4.58
C GLU A 103 -8.29 13.79 -4.90
N THR A 104 -9.03 12.67 -4.80
CA THR A 104 -10.49 12.66 -4.97
C THR A 104 -11.17 13.42 -3.83
N PHE A 105 -10.76 13.16 -2.57
CA PHE A 105 -11.36 13.81 -1.41
C PHE A 105 -10.99 15.29 -1.28
N ARG A 106 -9.84 15.75 -1.80
CA ARG A 106 -9.45 17.17 -1.75
C ARG A 106 -10.45 18.11 -2.44
N ARG A 107 -11.21 17.60 -3.42
CA ARG A 107 -12.24 18.38 -4.14
C ARG A 107 -13.64 18.21 -3.55
N LEU A 108 -13.76 17.49 -2.43
CA LEU A 108 -15.03 17.22 -1.75
C LEU A 108 -15.12 18.02 -0.45
N PRO A 109 -16.34 18.34 -0.01
CA PRO A 109 -16.55 19.02 1.27
C PRO A 109 -16.39 18.08 2.49
N PHE A 110 -16.05 16.80 2.29
CA PHE A 110 -15.90 15.77 3.31
C PHE A 110 -14.66 14.90 3.05
N GLY A 111 -14.15 14.24 4.09
CA GLY A 111 -13.02 13.29 4.03
C GLY A 111 -13.43 11.82 4.07
N PRO A 112 -12.48 10.88 3.91
CA PRO A 112 -12.73 9.44 4.06
C PRO A 112 -13.36 9.04 5.40
N GLU A 113 -12.97 9.72 6.49
CA GLU A 113 -13.44 9.51 7.85
C GLU A 113 -14.93 9.82 8.05
N ASP A 114 -15.49 10.72 7.24
CA ASP A 114 -16.90 11.12 7.32
C ASP A 114 -17.83 10.07 6.71
N MET A 115 -17.34 9.25 5.78
CA MET A 115 -18.13 8.25 5.06
C MET A 115 -18.69 7.14 5.94
N GLY A 116 -18.07 6.91 7.11
CA GLY A 116 -18.49 5.88 8.07
C GLY A 116 -19.72 6.25 8.91
N SER A 117 -20.24 7.48 8.79
CA SER A 117 -21.36 7.94 9.62
C SER A 117 -22.22 8.95 8.87
N VAL A 118 -23.53 8.69 8.77
CA VAL A 118 -24.51 9.64 8.20
C VAL A 118 -24.47 10.99 8.93
N VAL A 119 -24.20 10.98 10.25
CA VAL A 119 -24.07 12.21 11.05
C VAL A 119 -22.85 13.03 10.65
N ARG A 120 -21.69 12.38 10.48
CA ARG A 120 -20.45 13.07 10.08
C ARG A 120 -20.56 13.58 8.64
N LEU A 121 -21.05 12.73 7.74
CA LEU A 121 -21.30 13.12 6.36
C LEU A 121 -22.28 14.30 6.26
N ALA A 122 -23.39 14.28 7.00
CA ALA A 122 -24.31 15.42 7.06
C ALA A 122 -23.64 16.68 7.64
N GLY A 123 -22.83 16.55 8.70
CA GLY A 123 -22.08 17.67 9.27
C GLY A 123 -21.13 18.35 8.28
N ALA A 124 -20.55 17.59 7.35
CA ALA A 124 -19.66 18.07 6.31
C ALA A 124 -20.38 18.61 5.04
N LEU A 125 -21.69 18.36 4.92
CA LEU A 125 -22.52 18.76 3.77
C LEU A 125 -23.36 20.02 4.05
N GLN A 126 -22.92 20.90 4.95
CA GLN A 126 -23.62 22.15 5.23
C GLN A 126 -23.76 23.01 3.95
N GLY A 127 -24.95 23.57 3.74
CA GLY A 127 -25.33 24.32 2.55
C GLY A 127 -25.74 23.46 1.35
N VAL A 128 -25.68 22.13 1.45
CA VAL A 128 -26.08 21.23 0.36
C VAL A 128 -27.59 20.96 0.43
N PRO A 129 -28.31 20.97 -0.71
CA PRO A 129 -29.71 20.58 -0.75
C PRO A 129 -29.85 19.08 -0.51
N VAL A 130 -30.65 18.71 0.49
CA VAL A 130 -30.85 17.33 0.93
C VAL A 130 -32.31 17.03 1.19
N ARG A 131 -32.67 15.74 1.09
CA ARG A 131 -33.90 15.18 1.65
C ARG A 131 -33.52 14.13 2.69
N ALA A 132 -33.98 14.31 3.92
CA ALA A 132 -33.69 13.38 5.00
C ALA A 132 -34.98 12.72 5.49
N THR A 133 -34.92 11.41 5.73
CA THR A 133 -36.07 10.62 6.21
C THR A 133 -35.67 9.82 7.44
N SER A 134 -36.46 9.91 8.51
CA SER A 134 -36.23 9.20 9.78
C SER A 134 -37.56 8.94 10.49
N GLY A 135 -37.81 7.68 10.88
CA GLY A 135 -39.03 7.30 11.61
C GLY A 135 -40.34 7.68 10.90
N GLY A 136 -40.37 7.60 9.57
CA GLY A 136 -41.55 7.95 8.76
C GLY A 136 -41.75 9.44 8.49
N ARG A 137 -40.94 10.33 9.09
CA ARG A 137 -40.94 11.77 8.78
C ARG A 137 -39.88 12.08 7.73
N SER A 138 -40.15 13.07 6.88
CA SER A 138 -39.22 13.57 5.87
C SER A 138 -39.08 15.08 6.00
N VAL A 139 -37.87 15.59 5.82
CA VAL A 139 -37.57 17.04 5.69
C VAL A 139 -36.71 17.24 4.44
N GLU A 140 -36.88 18.37 3.78
CA GLU A 140 -36.19 18.71 2.53
C GLU A 140 -35.80 20.18 2.53
N GLY A 141 -34.63 20.51 1.95
CA GLY A 141 -34.11 21.87 1.89
C GLY A 141 -32.60 21.93 2.01
N LEU A 142 -32.05 23.10 2.35
CA LEU A 142 -30.62 23.32 2.55
C LEU A 142 -30.18 22.81 3.93
N LEU A 143 -29.16 21.94 3.96
CA LEU A 143 -28.63 21.39 5.20
C LEU A 143 -27.93 22.47 6.04
N LEU A 144 -28.41 22.73 7.25
CA LEU A 144 -27.77 23.66 8.18
C LEU A 144 -26.73 22.98 9.08
N GLY A 145 -26.92 21.69 9.37
CA GLY A 145 -25.98 20.88 10.14
C GLY A 145 -26.63 19.77 10.96
N VAL A 146 -25.84 19.17 11.85
CA VAL A 146 -26.28 18.16 12.81
C VAL A 146 -25.86 18.57 14.21
N ASP A 147 -26.80 18.52 15.15
CA ASP A 147 -26.58 18.63 16.59
C ASP A 147 -26.46 17.23 17.20
N VAL A 148 -25.42 17.01 18.00
CA VAL A 148 -25.20 15.76 18.75
C VAL A 148 -25.21 16.09 20.23
N ARG A 149 -26.26 15.64 20.92
CA ARG A 149 -26.39 15.80 22.36
C ARG A 149 -25.99 14.51 23.07
N PRO A 150 -24.93 14.54 23.92
CA PRO A 150 -24.52 13.38 24.67
C PRO A 150 -25.61 12.97 25.67
N PRO A 151 -25.63 11.70 26.09
CA PRO A 151 -26.61 11.22 27.06
C PRO A 151 -26.44 11.94 28.42
N ARG A 152 -27.56 12.35 29.03
CA ARG A 152 -27.59 13.04 30.34
C ARG A 152 -28.01 12.09 31.47
N GLY A 153 -27.33 10.94 31.60
CA GLY A 153 -27.52 9.99 32.70
C GLY A 153 -27.50 8.51 32.27
N GLU A 154 -27.49 7.61 33.26
CA GLU A 154 -27.54 6.16 33.01
C GLU A 154 -28.84 5.78 32.26
N GLY A 155 -28.69 5.07 31.14
CA GLY A 155 -29.80 4.59 30.30
C GLY A 155 -30.31 5.57 29.24
N GLN A 156 -29.76 6.78 29.13
CA GLN A 156 -30.07 7.68 28.01
C GLN A 156 -29.16 7.41 26.81
N GLU A 157 -29.73 7.49 25.60
CA GLU A 157 -28.96 7.41 24.35
C GLU A 157 -28.57 8.79 23.84
N GLU A 158 -27.44 8.85 23.15
CA GLU A 158 -27.02 10.01 22.37
C GLU A 158 -28.11 10.42 21.37
N THR A 159 -28.50 11.70 21.39
CA THR A 159 -29.53 12.22 20.48
C THR A 159 -28.89 13.01 19.35
N ARG A 160 -29.20 12.62 18.12
CA ARG A 160 -28.70 13.26 16.89
C ARG A 160 -29.86 13.96 16.18
N THR A 161 -29.71 15.25 15.88
CA THR A 161 -30.76 16.06 15.25
C THR A 161 -30.22 16.78 14.04
N LEU A 162 -30.79 16.52 12.87
CA LEU A 162 -30.51 17.24 11.62
C LEU A 162 -31.33 18.54 11.59
N ALA A 163 -30.75 19.64 11.12
CA ALA A 163 -31.46 20.88 10.85
C ALA A 163 -31.38 21.22 9.35
N VAL A 164 -32.53 21.57 8.76
CA VAL A 164 -32.68 21.88 7.33
C VAL A 164 -33.49 23.17 7.19
N LEU A 165 -33.06 24.06 6.30
CA LEU A 165 -33.80 25.25 5.89
C LEU A 165 -34.63 24.91 4.65
N ASP A 166 -35.95 24.88 4.78
CA ASP A 166 -36.84 24.63 3.64
C ASP A 166 -36.93 25.86 2.71
N ASP A 167 -37.66 25.71 1.61
CA ASP A 167 -37.87 26.73 0.59
C ASP A 167 -38.76 27.89 1.06
N GLU A 168 -39.58 27.68 2.10
CA GLU A 168 -40.29 28.75 2.79
C GLU A 168 -39.42 29.55 3.77
N GLY A 169 -38.16 29.16 3.96
CA GLY A 169 -37.22 29.82 4.88
C GLY A 169 -37.43 29.43 6.35
N ILE A 170 -38.12 28.32 6.61
CA ILE A 170 -38.37 27.76 7.93
C ILE A 170 -37.30 26.70 8.24
N VAL A 171 -36.84 26.68 9.49
CA VAL A 171 -35.89 25.68 9.96
C VAL A 171 -36.63 24.45 10.48
N ALA A 172 -36.63 23.39 9.69
CA ALA A 172 -37.13 22.08 10.08
C ALA A 172 -36.04 21.27 10.79
N THR A 173 -36.42 20.54 11.85
CA THR A 173 -35.51 19.63 12.56
C THR A 173 -35.99 18.18 12.50
N LEU A 174 -35.05 17.26 12.30
CA LEU A 174 -35.32 15.83 12.20
C LEU A 174 -34.38 15.03 13.10
N ARG A 175 -34.94 14.34 14.10
CA ARG A 175 -34.18 13.38 14.91
C ARG A 175 -33.77 12.18 14.06
N LEU A 176 -32.47 11.88 14.03
CA LEU A 176 -31.89 10.77 13.29
C LEU A 176 -31.92 9.49 14.15
N ALA A 177 -32.76 8.53 13.77
CA ALA A 177 -32.82 7.20 14.38
C ALA A 177 -32.03 6.16 13.57
N SER A 178 -31.99 4.91 14.03
CA SER A 178 -31.47 3.79 13.24
C SER A 178 -32.26 3.67 11.93
N GLY A 179 -31.54 3.52 10.81
CA GLY A 179 -32.15 3.48 9.47
C GLY A 179 -32.54 4.83 8.87
N ALA A 180 -32.09 5.95 9.45
CA ALA A 180 -32.22 7.27 8.83
C ALA A 180 -31.59 7.27 7.42
N ARG A 181 -32.26 7.91 6.47
CA ARG A 181 -31.81 8.09 5.10
C ARG A 181 -31.51 9.55 4.84
N LEU A 182 -30.40 9.83 4.18
CA LEU A 182 -30.02 11.14 3.70
C LEU A 182 -29.82 11.05 2.18
N GLU A 183 -30.68 11.70 1.43
CA GLU A 183 -30.57 11.86 -0.01
C GLU A 183 -29.95 13.23 -0.30
N ILE A 184 -28.81 13.25 -0.99
CA ILE A 184 -28.23 14.47 -1.55
C ILE A 184 -28.98 14.78 -2.85
N LEU A 185 -29.57 15.96 -2.96
CA LEU A 185 -30.39 16.33 -4.13
C LEU A 185 -29.51 16.80 -5.29
N ASP A 186 -28.34 17.37 -5.01
CA ASP A 186 -27.33 17.70 -6.02
C ASP A 186 -26.81 16.42 -6.73
N ALA A 187 -27.13 16.30 -8.02
CA ALA A 187 -26.74 15.15 -8.84
C ALA A 187 -25.22 15.05 -9.06
N SER A 188 -24.54 16.19 -9.19
CA SER A 188 -23.09 16.28 -9.40
C SER A 188 -22.34 15.79 -8.16
N LEU A 189 -22.76 16.24 -6.97
CA LEU A 189 -22.20 15.82 -5.70
C LEU A 189 -22.49 14.35 -5.40
N ARG A 190 -23.69 13.86 -5.73
CA ARG A 190 -24.01 12.42 -5.65
C ARG A 190 -23.06 11.57 -6.48
N GLU A 191 -22.75 11.96 -7.70
CA GLU A 191 -21.84 11.18 -8.54
C GLU A 191 -20.41 11.20 -7.99
N ARG A 192 -19.93 12.37 -7.52
CA ARG A 192 -18.63 12.44 -6.85
C ARG A 192 -18.57 11.60 -5.58
N LEU A 193 -19.64 11.56 -4.77
CA LEU A 193 -19.73 10.68 -3.60
C LEU A 193 -19.67 9.19 -3.99
N ARG A 194 -20.33 8.78 -5.09
CA ARG A 194 -20.22 7.41 -5.60
C ARG A 194 -18.80 7.08 -6.05
N GLN A 195 -18.14 7.99 -6.76
CA GLN A 195 -16.74 7.82 -7.16
C GLN A 195 -15.83 7.70 -5.94
N ALA A 196 -15.99 8.59 -4.96
CA ALA A 196 -15.24 8.56 -3.70
C ALA A 196 -15.44 7.23 -2.95
N ALA A 197 -16.67 6.72 -2.87
CA ALA A 197 -16.97 5.43 -2.24
C ALA A 197 -16.27 4.25 -2.94
N ARG A 198 -16.28 4.23 -4.28
CA ARG A 198 -15.56 3.20 -5.07
C ARG A 198 -14.05 3.27 -4.83
N ILE A 199 -13.50 4.48 -4.79
CA ILE A 199 -12.07 4.71 -4.59
C ILE A 199 -11.66 4.37 -3.15
N SER A 200 -12.42 4.75 -2.13
CA SER A 200 -12.19 4.37 -0.72
C SER A 200 -12.24 2.86 -0.49
N GLY A 201 -13.07 2.14 -1.25
CA GLY A 201 -13.09 0.68 -1.24
C GLY A 201 -11.79 0.06 -1.76
N ARG A 202 -11.21 0.65 -2.82
CA ARG A 202 -9.96 0.19 -3.46
C ARG A 202 -8.70 0.70 -2.76
N GLY A 203 -8.75 1.89 -2.17
CA GLY A 203 -7.64 2.50 -1.45
C GLY A 203 -7.28 1.76 -0.17
N ARG A 204 -8.25 1.08 0.45
CA ARG A 204 -7.99 0.13 1.56
C ARG A 204 -7.20 -1.11 1.14
N THR A 205 -7.07 -1.37 -0.16
CA THR A 205 -6.28 -2.49 -0.73
C THR A 205 -5.05 -2.02 -1.51
N ASP A 206 -4.78 -0.71 -1.53
CA ASP A 206 -3.67 -0.11 -2.30
C ASP A 206 -2.35 -0.18 -1.51
N GLU A 207 -1.97 -1.41 -1.13
CA GLU A 207 -0.77 -1.74 -0.34
C GLU A 207 0.50 -1.76 -1.18
N MET A 208 0.40 -1.68 -2.51
CA MET A 208 1.53 -1.78 -3.44
C MET A 208 1.61 -0.54 -4.34
N ARG A 209 2.81 -0.20 -4.79
CA ARG A 209 3.08 0.83 -5.81
C ARG A 209 3.94 0.24 -6.90
N ARG A 210 3.73 0.73 -8.12
CA ARG A 210 4.54 0.34 -9.27
C ARG A 210 5.53 1.43 -9.63
N ILE A 211 6.78 1.03 -9.79
CA ILE A 211 7.85 1.84 -10.38
C ILE A 211 8.09 1.32 -11.79
N ALA A 212 7.89 2.15 -12.81
CA ALA A 212 8.26 1.90 -14.18
C ALA A 212 9.68 2.41 -14.45
N ILE A 213 10.54 1.52 -14.94
CA ILE A 213 11.97 1.76 -15.20
C ILE A 213 12.17 1.62 -16.71
N ALA A 214 12.22 2.76 -17.41
CA ALA A 214 12.41 2.78 -18.86
C ALA A 214 13.91 2.71 -19.19
N LEU A 215 14.28 1.76 -20.04
CA LEU A 215 15.65 1.46 -20.41
C LEU A 215 15.77 1.39 -21.93
N GLU A 216 16.86 1.93 -22.46
CA GLU A 216 17.25 1.79 -23.86
C GLU A 216 18.49 0.90 -23.98
N GLY A 217 18.50 0.00 -24.96
CA GLY A 217 19.63 -0.91 -25.17
C GLY A 217 19.40 -1.80 -26.39
N GLN A 218 20.34 -2.70 -26.62
CA GLN A 218 20.30 -3.67 -27.72
C GLN A 218 20.60 -5.07 -27.19
N GLY A 219 20.14 -6.08 -27.92
CA GLY A 219 20.38 -7.49 -27.58
C GLY A 219 19.67 -7.94 -26.30
N GLU A 220 19.86 -9.21 -25.97
CA GLU A 220 19.43 -9.80 -24.70
C GLU A 220 20.48 -9.51 -23.62
N ARG A 221 20.03 -8.97 -22.48
CA ARG A 221 20.91 -8.67 -21.34
C ARG A 221 20.18 -8.83 -20.02
N GLU A 222 20.93 -8.90 -18.93
CA GLU A 222 20.38 -8.95 -17.58
C GLU A 222 20.54 -7.58 -16.90
N VAL A 223 19.43 -7.02 -16.44
CA VAL A 223 19.38 -5.75 -15.69
C VAL A 223 19.32 -6.07 -14.21
N GLY A 224 20.22 -5.46 -13.43
CA GLY A 224 20.25 -5.56 -11.96
C GLY A 224 19.54 -4.37 -11.31
N LEU A 225 18.75 -4.65 -10.28
CA LEU A 225 18.12 -3.63 -9.42
C LEU A 225 18.55 -3.88 -7.98
N SER A 226 19.23 -2.92 -7.36
CA SER A 226 19.59 -2.99 -5.93
C SER A 226 18.89 -1.90 -5.16
N TYR A 227 18.36 -2.21 -3.98
CA TYR A 227 17.78 -1.22 -3.08
C TYR A 227 17.77 -1.73 -1.64
N VAL A 228 17.55 -0.82 -0.69
CA VAL A 228 17.46 -1.12 0.73
C VAL A 228 16.06 -0.82 1.23
N VAL A 229 15.53 -1.69 2.09
CA VAL A 229 14.22 -1.51 2.76
C VAL A 229 14.31 -1.87 4.24
N ALA A 230 13.43 -1.30 5.05
CA ALA A 230 13.15 -1.83 6.38
C ALA A 230 12.76 -3.31 6.31
N ALA A 231 13.30 -4.12 7.22
CA ALA A 231 13.04 -5.55 7.28
C ALA A 231 13.01 -6.06 8.73
N PRO A 232 12.25 -7.15 9.00
CA PRO A 232 12.31 -7.82 10.29
C PRO A 232 13.74 -8.23 10.64
N VAL A 233 14.14 -8.02 11.89
CA VAL A 233 15.45 -8.45 12.38
C VAL A 233 15.55 -9.97 12.32
N TRP A 234 16.62 -10.48 11.73
CA TRP A 234 16.93 -11.90 11.80
C TRP A 234 17.45 -12.25 13.20
N LYS A 235 17.09 -13.43 13.70
CA LYS A 235 17.41 -13.86 15.07
C LYS A 235 18.16 -15.18 15.03
N THR A 236 19.04 -15.41 16.00
CA THR A 236 19.61 -16.75 16.23
C THR A 236 18.78 -17.50 17.26
N ALA A 237 18.56 -18.78 17.04
CA ALA A 237 17.93 -19.68 17.99
C ALA A 237 18.86 -20.87 18.23
N TYR A 238 19.01 -21.26 19.50
CA TYR A 238 19.86 -22.37 19.90
C TYR A 238 19.05 -23.39 20.69
N ARG A 239 19.35 -24.67 20.50
CA ARG A 239 18.80 -25.75 21.30
C ARG A 239 19.90 -26.75 21.62
N LEU A 240 20.10 -27.02 22.90
CA LEU A 240 20.96 -28.11 23.37
C LEU A 240 20.09 -29.34 23.62
N LEU A 241 20.49 -30.48 23.06
CA LEU A 241 19.89 -31.78 23.33
C LEU A 241 20.93 -32.63 24.04
N LEU A 242 20.63 -33.09 25.24
CA LEU A 242 21.47 -34.04 25.97
C LEU A 242 21.11 -35.45 25.48
N ASP A 243 22.13 -36.23 25.10
CA ASP A 243 21.99 -37.62 24.67
C ASP A 243 22.75 -38.51 25.66
N GLY A 244 22.12 -38.81 26.80
CA GLY A 244 22.77 -39.44 27.95
C GLY A 244 23.56 -38.46 28.84
N GLU A 245 24.46 -38.97 29.66
CA GLU A 245 25.14 -38.17 30.72
C GLU A 245 26.38 -37.41 30.24
N ARG A 246 26.96 -37.78 29.08
CA ARG A 246 28.24 -37.23 28.59
C ARG A 246 28.20 -36.70 27.17
N GLU A 247 27.12 -36.92 26.43
CA GLU A 247 26.98 -36.42 25.06
C GLU A 247 25.92 -35.34 24.99
N ALA A 248 26.22 -34.29 24.23
CA ALA A 248 25.29 -33.21 23.99
C ALA A 248 25.41 -32.75 22.53
N ARG A 249 24.26 -32.48 21.92
CA ARG A 249 24.15 -31.95 20.56
C ARG A 249 23.59 -30.53 20.60
N LEU A 250 24.38 -29.58 20.12
CA LEU A 250 23.92 -28.21 19.91
C LEU A 250 23.33 -28.07 18.51
N GLN A 251 22.11 -27.55 18.43
CA GLN A 251 21.45 -27.14 17.20
C GLN A 251 21.36 -25.61 17.18
N ALA A 252 21.77 -25.00 16.07
CA ALA A 252 21.68 -23.56 15.85
C ALA A 252 20.90 -23.28 14.57
N TRP A 253 20.04 -22.26 14.61
CA TRP A 253 19.19 -21.86 13.51
C TRP A 253 19.17 -20.33 13.38
N ALA A 254 19.01 -19.84 12.16
CA ALA A 254 18.59 -18.47 11.91
C ALA A 254 17.07 -18.44 11.70
N VAL A 255 16.40 -17.51 12.36
CA VAL A 255 14.98 -17.22 12.16
C VAL A 255 14.90 -15.95 11.34
N ILE A 256 14.27 -16.06 10.17
CA ILE A 256 14.13 -14.99 9.17
C ILE A 256 12.66 -14.84 8.80
N GLU A 257 12.26 -13.63 8.44
CA GLU A 257 10.91 -13.30 8.00
C GLU A 257 11.02 -12.51 6.68
N ASN A 258 10.32 -12.96 5.64
CA ASN A 258 10.28 -12.24 4.37
C ASN A 258 9.17 -11.19 4.41
N ALA A 259 9.56 -9.92 4.45
CA ALA A 259 8.67 -8.76 4.34
C ALA A 259 8.92 -7.95 3.06
N SER A 260 9.64 -8.50 2.07
CA SER A 260 10.05 -7.76 0.87
C SER A 260 8.96 -7.54 -0.18
N GLY A 261 7.76 -8.09 0.04
CA GLY A 261 6.65 -8.05 -0.91
C GLY A 261 6.83 -8.92 -2.16
N ALA A 262 7.89 -9.74 -2.24
CA ALA A 262 8.13 -10.69 -3.32
C ALA A 262 8.58 -12.06 -2.80
N ASP A 263 8.31 -13.09 -3.58
CA ASP A 263 8.73 -14.45 -3.27
C ASP A 263 10.25 -14.59 -3.38
N TRP A 264 10.83 -15.37 -2.47
CA TRP A 264 12.25 -15.72 -2.48
C TRP A 264 12.37 -17.16 -2.97
N ASP A 265 12.73 -17.33 -4.24
CA ASP A 265 13.02 -18.63 -4.84
C ASP A 265 14.49 -18.73 -5.25
N ALA A 266 15.18 -19.75 -4.76
CA ALA A 266 16.60 -20.01 -5.01
C ALA A 266 17.53 -18.79 -4.80
N VAL A 267 17.27 -17.98 -3.77
CA VAL A 267 18.04 -16.75 -3.47
C VAL A 267 19.35 -17.04 -2.74
N THR A 268 20.36 -16.20 -2.97
CA THR A 268 21.53 -16.11 -2.08
C THR A 268 21.18 -15.25 -0.88
N LEU A 269 21.20 -15.83 0.34
CA LEU A 269 20.92 -15.12 1.58
C LEU A 269 22.20 -14.88 2.39
N THR A 270 22.45 -13.62 2.73
CA THR A 270 23.52 -13.19 3.64
C THR A 270 22.92 -12.66 4.94
N LEU A 271 23.45 -13.10 6.09
CA LEU A 271 23.05 -12.61 7.41
C LEU A 271 24.20 -11.80 8.01
N SER A 272 23.96 -10.51 8.23
CA SER A 272 24.92 -9.58 8.82
C SER A 272 24.54 -9.25 10.25
N SER A 273 25.51 -9.34 11.16
CA SER A 273 25.38 -8.86 12.55
C SER A 273 25.61 -7.35 12.69
N GLY A 274 25.92 -6.66 11.59
CA GLY A 274 26.06 -5.20 11.58
C GLY A 274 24.72 -4.52 11.85
N ALA A 275 24.75 -3.46 12.67
CA ALA A 275 23.61 -2.61 12.99
C ALA A 275 23.82 -1.22 12.37
N PRO A 276 23.46 -1.02 11.09
CA PRO A 276 23.60 0.27 10.42
C PRO A 276 22.65 1.31 11.06
N VAL A 277 22.97 2.59 10.87
CA VAL A 277 22.07 3.68 11.26
C VAL A 277 20.85 3.68 10.32
N THR A 278 19.67 3.43 10.86
CA THR A 278 18.41 3.33 10.11
C THR A 278 17.62 4.63 10.21
N LEU A 279 17.74 5.49 9.18
CA LEU A 279 17.00 6.75 9.11
C LEU A 279 15.86 6.65 8.10
N SER A 280 14.63 6.89 8.55
CA SER A 280 13.47 7.01 7.67
C SER A 280 13.27 8.45 7.21
N GLN A 281 12.79 8.62 5.98
CA GLN A 281 12.47 9.93 5.41
C GLN A 281 11.26 9.81 4.51
N ARG A 282 10.23 10.63 4.75
CA ARG A 282 8.98 10.61 3.99
C ARG A 282 9.16 11.33 2.65
N LEU A 283 9.68 10.64 1.63
CA LEU A 283 9.96 11.18 0.30
C LEU A 283 8.73 11.22 -0.60
N LEU A 284 7.80 10.29 -0.39
CA LEU A 284 6.57 10.19 -1.15
C LEU A 284 5.58 11.30 -0.76
N GLN A 285 5.58 11.72 0.51
CA GLN A 285 4.69 12.77 1.02
C GLN A 285 5.10 14.17 0.55
N ARG A 286 4.11 15.03 0.36
CA ARG A 286 4.35 16.44 -0.01
C ARG A 286 4.84 17.21 1.21
N TYR A 287 5.95 17.92 1.05
CA TYR A 287 6.49 18.83 2.05
C TYR A 287 6.44 20.27 1.52
N TRP A 288 5.83 21.17 2.28
CA TRP A 288 5.72 22.59 1.93
C TRP A 288 6.54 23.43 2.89
N HIS A 289 7.39 24.28 2.36
CA HIS A 289 8.08 25.29 3.15
C HIS A 289 7.18 26.50 3.37
N THR A 290 7.21 27.08 4.58
CA THR A 290 6.53 28.35 4.85
C THR A 290 7.13 29.44 3.96
N ARG A 291 6.30 30.08 3.14
CA ARG A 291 6.74 31.23 2.33
C ARG A 291 6.52 32.50 3.14
N PRO A 292 7.53 33.37 3.28
CA PRO A 292 7.33 34.67 3.90
C PRO A 292 6.33 35.48 3.07
N GLU A 293 5.37 36.09 3.76
CA GLU A 293 4.42 37.02 3.15
C GLU A 293 5.06 38.41 3.11
N VAL A 294 5.12 39.00 1.92
CA VAL A 294 5.59 40.37 1.72
C VAL A 294 4.36 41.27 1.59
N PRO A 295 4.23 42.35 2.38
CA PRO A 295 3.09 43.25 2.28
C PRO A 295 3.02 43.89 0.89
N VAL A 296 1.80 44.09 0.39
CA VAL A 296 1.57 44.90 -0.81
C VAL A 296 1.72 46.36 -0.43
N SER A 297 2.81 47.01 -0.85
CA SER A 297 2.96 48.46 -0.72
C SER A 297 1.94 49.14 -1.62
N ALA A 298 1.01 49.88 -1.03
CA ALA A 298 0.27 50.94 -1.70
C ALA A 298 0.98 52.24 -1.34
N ASP A 299 1.75 52.78 -2.28
CA ASP A 299 2.34 54.12 -2.17
C ASP A 299 1.25 55.21 -2.12
#